data_AF-A0A2L2TN58-F1
#
_entry.id   AF-A0A2L2TN58-F1
#
_cell.length_a   1.000
_cell.length_b   1.000
_cell.length_c   1.000
_cell.angle_alpha   90.00
_cell.angle_beta   90.00
_cell.angle_gamma   90.00
#
_symmetry.space_group_name_H-M   'P 1'
#
loop_
_entity.id
_entity.type
_entity.pdbx_description
1 polymer ?
#
loop_
_entity_poly.entity_id
_entity_poly.type
_entity_poly.pdbx_seq_one_letter_code
_entity_poly.pdbx_strand_id
1 'polypeptide(L)'
;MDIAPDQFQDAALQYLVNPLDATQISDGIDGSSHDNRPPIPGESCEIYTFVDETIVPSTPPKSHPYLLVNIGSGVSFFQVTENNQCQRISGSSFGGSALCGLLLLLTRSRTYEDMLEQAEKGNNANVDKLIGDIYGMDYNRIGMKMTAVASTFCKAFSLEHRPDAEVEAQNDENPADIKSFSDADICHSLVFAVFNNIGQLATLHSRIHGNPDIYFTGPYVQNCQLLIRTLCIAVRYYSQGEKKAHVVVNQGQAADLST
;
A
#
# COMPACT_ATOMS: atom_id res chain seq x y z
N MET A 1 39.94 8.54 6.86
CA MET A 1 39.37 8.06 8.13
C MET A 1 38.50 6.88 7.75
N ASP A 2 39.04 5.67 7.90
CA ASP A 2 38.29 4.44 7.69
C ASP A 2 37.24 4.33 8.80
N ILE A 3 35.98 4.40 8.41
CA ILE A 3 34.85 4.22 9.33
C ILE A 3 34.72 2.71 9.55
N ALA A 4 34.84 2.28 10.81
CA ALA A 4 34.75 0.88 11.17
C ALA A 4 33.36 0.31 10.79
N PRO A 5 33.28 -0.93 10.25
CA PRO A 5 32.05 -1.53 9.74
C PRO A 5 30.90 -1.62 10.77
N ASP A 6 31.19 -1.62 12.07
CA ASP A 6 30.19 -1.64 13.15
C ASP A 6 29.34 -0.37 13.25
N GLN A 7 29.81 0.79 12.77
CA GLN A 7 29.04 2.04 12.90
C GLN A 7 27.83 2.10 11.96
N PHE A 8 27.82 1.32 10.88
CA PHE A 8 26.67 1.26 9.95
C PHE A 8 25.56 0.29 10.41
N GLN A 9 25.89 -0.70 11.25
CA GLN A 9 24.91 -1.69 11.71
C GLN A 9 23.86 -1.07 12.64
N ASP A 10 24.23 -0.09 13.45
CA ASP A 10 23.29 0.66 14.30
C ASP A 10 22.68 1.90 13.61
N ALA A 11 23.34 2.47 12.60
CA ALA A 11 22.84 3.65 11.87
C ALA A 11 21.48 3.39 11.20
N ALA A 12 21.24 2.15 10.74
CA ALA A 12 19.97 1.76 10.13
C ALA A 12 18.78 1.81 11.10
N LEU A 13 19.00 1.75 12.42
CA LEU A 13 17.94 1.80 13.44
C LEU A 13 17.94 3.12 14.23
N GLN A 14 19.03 3.90 14.17
CA GLN A 14 19.15 5.17 14.89
C GLN A 14 18.03 6.17 14.58
N TYR A 15 17.48 6.16 13.37
CA TYR A 15 16.36 7.05 12.99
C TYR A 15 15.05 6.72 13.74
N LEU A 16 14.91 5.50 14.25
CA LEU A 16 13.76 5.08 15.08
C LEU A 16 13.91 5.51 16.54
N VAL A 17 15.14 5.68 17.00
CA VAL A 17 15.46 6.03 18.40
C VAL A 17 15.39 7.53 18.64
N ASN A 18 15.79 8.33 17.65
CA ASN A 18 15.76 9.79 17.71
C ASN A 18 14.83 10.34 16.61
N PRO A 19 13.51 10.23 16.75
CA PRO A 19 12.60 10.85 15.80
C PRO A 19 12.82 12.36 15.81
N LEU A 20 13.01 12.95 14.63
CA LEU A 20 13.07 14.40 14.48
C LEU A 20 11.77 15.02 15.00
N ASP A 21 11.88 16.01 15.89
CA ASP A 21 10.74 16.77 16.36
C ASP A 21 10.20 17.61 15.20
N ALA A 22 9.01 17.26 14.71
CA ALA A 22 8.36 17.96 13.60
C ALA A 22 8.10 19.44 13.89
N THR A 23 8.14 19.88 15.15
CA THR A 23 8.02 21.29 15.54
C THR A 23 9.33 22.08 15.40
N GLN A 24 10.48 21.40 15.25
CA GLN A 24 11.80 22.02 15.07
C GLN A 24 12.26 22.06 13.62
N ILE A 25 11.50 21.47 12.69
CA ILE A 25 11.75 21.60 11.26
C ILE A 25 11.22 22.96 10.82
N SER A 26 12.01 24.01 11.01
CA SER A 26 11.81 25.27 10.31
C SER A 26 12.03 25.05 8.81
N ASP A 27 11.21 25.64 7.95
CA ASP A 27 11.30 25.62 6.47
C ASP A 27 12.63 26.18 5.89
N GLY A 28 13.65 26.39 6.72
CA GLY A 28 14.98 26.76 6.32
C GLY A 28 15.87 25.53 6.17
N ILE A 29 16.42 25.39 4.96
CA ILE A 29 17.50 24.47 4.54
C ILE A 29 16.99 23.23 3.81
N ASP A 30 16.56 23.43 2.56
CA ASP A 30 17.29 22.83 1.44
C ASP A 30 17.07 23.67 0.16
N GLY A 31 18.18 24.16 -0.41
CA GLY A 31 18.21 24.97 -1.63
C GLY A 31 17.97 24.18 -2.93
N SER A 32 17.22 23.07 -2.86
CA SER A 32 16.69 22.34 -4.01
C SER A 32 15.18 22.56 -4.07
N SER A 33 14.79 23.76 -4.52
CA SER A 33 13.41 24.23 -4.61
C SER A 33 12.60 23.52 -5.72
N HIS A 34 12.38 22.22 -5.56
CA HIS A 34 11.12 21.62 -5.96
C HIS A 34 10.37 21.32 -4.67
N ASP A 35 9.30 22.06 -4.47
CA ASP A 35 8.32 21.79 -3.44
C ASP A 35 7.81 20.35 -3.61
N ASN A 36 8.41 19.39 -2.88
CA ASN A 36 8.09 17.96 -2.96
C ASN A 36 6.70 17.62 -2.37
N ARG A 37 5.86 18.63 -2.14
CA ARG A 37 4.48 18.47 -1.71
C ARG A 37 3.66 17.87 -2.87
N PRO A 38 2.90 16.80 -2.62
CA PRO A 38 1.99 16.28 -3.63
C PRO A 38 0.95 17.34 -4.00
N PRO A 39 0.58 17.47 -5.27
CA PRO A 39 -0.46 18.41 -5.68
C PRO A 39 -1.78 18.12 -4.96
N ILE A 40 -2.43 19.19 -4.50
CA ILE A 40 -3.77 19.09 -3.92
C ILE A 40 -4.75 18.73 -5.05
N PRO A 41 -5.60 17.71 -4.86
CA PRO A 41 -6.56 17.32 -5.90
C PRO A 41 -7.54 18.46 -6.20
N GLY A 42 -7.48 18.99 -7.43
CA GLY A 42 -8.36 20.05 -7.92
C GLY A 42 -9.52 19.52 -8.76
N GLU A 43 -10.37 20.41 -9.28
CA GLU A 43 -11.55 20.05 -10.09
C GLU A 43 -11.21 19.35 -11.42
N SER A 44 -10.00 19.55 -11.94
CA SER A 44 -9.52 18.89 -13.16
C SER A 44 -9.03 17.46 -12.92
N CYS A 45 -8.93 17.02 -11.66
CA CYS A 45 -8.45 15.68 -11.34
C CYS A 45 -9.51 14.61 -11.63
N GLU A 46 -9.08 13.49 -12.18
CA GLU A 46 -9.91 12.29 -12.23
C GLU A 46 -9.81 11.56 -10.90
N ILE A 47 -10.91 11.53 -10.16
CA ILE A 47 -10.99 10.95 -8.82
C ILE A 47 -12.05 9.86 -8.82
N TYR A 48 -11.70 8.70 -8.29
CA TYR A 48 -12.59 7.55 -8.20
C TYR A 48 -12.74 7.07 -6.76
N THR A 49 -13.86 6.43 -6.47
CA THR A 49 -14.10 5.71 -5.22
C THR A 49 -14.77 4.37 -5.53
N PHE A 50 -14.94 3.52 -4.51
CA PHE A 50 -15.54 2.20 -4.64
C PHE A 50 -16.75 2.07 -3.73
N VAL A 51 -17.93 1.94 -4.33
CA VAL A 51 -19.23 1.85 -3.64
C VAL A 51 -20.02 0.70 -4.27
N ASP A 52 -20.63 -0.13 -3.41
CA ASP A 52 -21.51 -1.24 -3.82
C ASP A 52 -20.93 -2.12 -4.93
N GLU A 53 -19.69 -2.57 -4.73
CA GLU A 53 -18.93 -3.41 -5.66
C GLU A 53 -18.58 -2.77 -7.01
N THR A 54 -18.77 -1.46 -7.16
CA THR A 54 -18.50 -0.72 -8.39
C THR A 54 -17.56 0.46 -8.16
N ILE A 55 -16.67 0.69 -9.14
CA ILE A 55 -15.85 1.91 -9.17
C ILE A 55 -16.70 3.02 -9.77
N VAL A 56 -16.81 4.14 -9.06
CA VAL A 56 -17.61 5.30 -9.47
C VAL A 56 -16.78 6.59 -9.40
N PRO A 57 -17.08 7.60 -10.24
CA PRO A 57 -16.48 8.92 -10.11
C PRO A 57 -16.71 9.51 -8.72
N SER A 58 -15.73 10.27 -8.25
CA SER A 58 -15.70 10.94 -6.96
C SER A 58 -15.38 12.43 -7.15
N THR A 59 -15.53 13.22 -6.09
CA THR A 59 -15.25 14.66 -6.11
C THR A 59 -13.94 15.02 -5.42
N PRO A 60 -13.36 16.18 -5.75
CA PRO A 60 -12.29 16.79 -4.96
C PRO A 60 -12.72 17.01 -3.50
N PRO A 61 -11.76 17.27 -2.59
CA PRO A 61 -12.06 17.56 -1.19
C PRO A 61 -13.02 18.75 -1.06
N LYS A 62 -14.16 18.53 -0.39
CA LYS A 62 -15.17 19.58 -0.13
C LYS A 62 -15.12 20.13 1.29
N SER A 63 -14.41 19.45 2.18
CA SER A 63 -14.28 19.80 3.59
C SER A 63 -12.87 19.52 4.06
N HIS A 64 -12.41 20.36 4.98
CA HIS A 64 -11.15 20.21 5.68
C HIS A 64 -11.40 19.89 7.16
N PRO A 65 -10.41 19.32 7.85
CA PRO A 65 -9.18 18.80 7.28
C PRO A 65 -9.37 17.41 6.66
N TYR A 66 -8.57 17.08 5.64
CA TYR A 66 -8.54 15.74 5.03
C TYR A 66 -7.13 15.18 5.03
N LEU A 67 -7.02 13.86 4.90
CA LEU A 67 -5.76 13.16 4.82
C LEU A 67 -5.37 12.99 3.35
N LEU A 68 -4.20 13.46 2.96
CA LEU A 68 -3.61 13.24 1.63
C LEU A 68 -2.47 12.23 1.74
N VAL A 69 -2.57 11.13 1.02
CA VAL A 69 -1.61 10.02 1.02
C VAL A 69 -0.94 9.95 -0.34
N ASN A 70 0.34 10.34 -0.40
CA ASN A 70 1.12 10.27 -1.63
C ASN A 70 1.92 8.97 -1.68
N ILE A 71 1.62 8.13 -2.67
CA ILE A 71 2.24 6.82 -2.89
C ILE A 71 3.25 6.97 -4.04
N GLY A 72 4.51 7.17 -3.65
CA GLY A 72 5.68 7.19 -4.52
C GLY A 72 6.58 5.97 -4.26
N SER A 73 7.89 6.16 -4.35
CA SER A 73 8.88 5.14 -3.95
C SER A 73 8.64 4.64 -2.52
N GLY A 74 8.39 5.58 -1.59
CA GLY A 74 7.78 5.34 -0.28
C GLY A 74 6.38 5.95 -0.21
N VAL A 75 5.85 6.08 1.01
CA VAL A 75 4.53 6.67 1.26
C VAL A 75 4.68 7.85 2.21
N SER A 76 4.01 8.96 1.89
CA SER A 76 3.93 10.13 2.78
C SER A 76 2.49 10.46 3.10
N PHE A 77 2.21 10.70 4.37
CA PHE A 77 0.89 11.07 4.89
C PHE A 77 0.90 12.56 5.24
N PHE A 78 -0.04 13.32 4.70
CA PHE A 78 -0.15 14.75 4.92
C PHE A 78 -1.53 15.11 5.46
N GLN A 79 -1.55 15.98 6.46
CA GLN A 79 -2.75 16.70 6.87
C GLN A 79 -2.90 17.92 5.97
N VAL A 80 -4.05 18.06 5.31
CA VAL A 80 -4.38 19.30 4.59
C VAL A 80 -5.43 20.08 5.38
N THR A 81 -5.08 21.30 5.78
CA THR A 81 -5.93 22.21 6.57
C THR A 81 -6.78 23.11 5.69
N GLU A 82 -7.73 23.83 6.29
CA GLU A 82 -8.64 24.78 5.61
C GLU A 82 -7.92 25.81 4.73
N ASN A 83 -6.70 26.22 5.12
CA ASN A 83 -5.89 27.17 4.36
C ASN A 83 -5.07 26.49 3.25
N ASN A 84 -5.40 25.25 2.87
CA ASN A 84 -4.65 24.40 1.94
C ASN A 84 -3.18 24.20 2.35
N GLN A 85 -2.87 24.35 3.64
CA GLN A 85 -1.54 24.03 4.13
C GLN A 85 -1.41 22.52 4.27
N CYS A 86 -0.42 21.97 3.56
CA CYS A 86 -0.12 20.55 3.53
C CYS A 86 1.05 20.28 4.49
N GLN A 87 0.75 19.69 5.65
CA GLN A 87 1.75 19.34 6.66
C GLN A 87 1.99 17.83 6.65
N ARG A 88 3.24 17.39 6.49
CA ARG A 88 3.59 15.96 6.57
C ARG A 88 3.48 15.48 8.02
N ILE A 89 2.62 14.50 8.26
CA ILE A 89 2.37 13.94 9.59
C ILE A 89 3.05 12.59 9.82
N SER A 90 3.34 11.84 8.76
CA SER A 90 4.00 10.53 8.85
C SER A 90 4.52 10.06 7.49
N GLY A 91 5.15 8.87 7.46
CA GLY A 91 5.47 8.13 6.25
C GLY A 91 5.70 6.64 6.48
N SER A 92 5.80 5.91 5.38
CA SER A 92 6.23 4.50 5.35
C SER A 92 7.28 4.31 4.26
N SER A 93 8.34 3.56 4.54
CA SER A 93 9.30 3.13 3.53
C SER A 93 8.75 2.02 2.64
N PHE A 94 7.65 1.38 3.04
CA PHE A 94 7.00 0.29 2.31
C PHE A 94 5.97 0.84 1.32
N GLY A 95 6.47 1.34 0.19
CA GLY A 95 5.67 1.91 -0.90
C GLY A 95 5.96 1.25 -2.25
N GLY A 96 5.90 2.04 -3.32
CA GLY A 96 6.04 1.54 -4.69
C GLY A 96 7.40 0.91 -5.01
N SER A 97 8.50 1.45 -4.48
CA SER A 97 9.83 0.87 -4.71
C SER A 97 10.02 -0.46 -3.98
N ALA A 98 9.41 -0.63 -2.80
CA ALA A 98 9.42 -1.91 -2.10
C ALA A 98 8.64 -2.97 -2.90
N LEU A 99 7.46 -2.62 -3.40
CA LEU A 99 6.65 -3.48 -4.28
C LEU A 99 7.44 -3.90 -5.53
N CYS A 100 7.90 -2.93 -6.32
CA CYS A 100 8.61 -3.22 -7.56
C CYS A 100 9.91 -3.99 -7.31
N GLY A 101 10.69 -3.59 -6.31
CA GLY A 101 11.94 -4.26 -5.97
C GLY A 101 11.74 -5.74 -5.62
N LEU A 102 10.73 -6.04 -4.80
CA LEU A 102 10.39 -7.42 -4.44
C LEU A 102 9.86 -8.20 -5.65
N LEU A 103 8.96 -7.64 -6.47
CA LEU A 103 8.44 -8.34 -7.65
C LEU A 103 9.51 -8.61 -8.70
N LEU A 104 10.48 -7.69 -8.88
CA LEU A 104 11.64 -7.93 -9.75
C LEU A 104 12.48 -9.11 -9.28
N LEU A 105 12.63 -9.29 -7.97
CA LEU A 105 13.40 -10.39 -7.38
C LEU A 105 12.65 -11.73 -7.42
N LEU A 106 11.32 -11.69 -7.27
CA LEU A 106 10.49 -12.88 -7.08
C LEU A 106 9.84 -13.40 -8.37
N THR A 107 9.75 -12.57 -9.41
CA THR A 107 8.99 -12.90 -10.64
C THR A 107 9.79 -12.58 -11.90
N ARG A 108 9.25 -12.98 -13.05
CA ARG A 108 9.79 -12.60 -14.36
C ARG A 108 9.28 -11.24 -14.85
N SER A 109 8.38 -10.58 -14.12
CA SER A 109 7.90 -9.25 -14.49
C SER A 109 9.01 -8.21 -14.42
N ARG A 110 8.99 -7.26 -15.36
CA ARG A 110 10.09 -6.28 -15.53
C ARG A 110 9.66 -4.83 -15.48
N THR A 111 8.40 -4.53 -15.74
CA THR A 111 7.84 -3.18 -15.65
C THR A 111 6.71 -3.15 -14.63
N TYR A 112 6.40 -1.96 -14.12
CA TYR A 112 5.30 -1.81 -13.17
C TYR A 112 3.95 -2.19 -13.80
N GLU A 113 3.76 -1.85 -15.07
CA GLU A 113 2.56 -2.16 -15.83
C GLU A 113 2.36 -3.67 -15.99
N ASP A 114 3.44 -4.41 -16.29
CA ASP A 114 3.40 -5.88 -16.37
C ASP A 114 3.11 -6.49 -15.01
N MET A 115 3.70 -5.98 -13.93
CA MET A 115 3.39 -6.43 -12.56
C MET A 115 1.89 -6.27 -12.23
N LEU A 116 1.28 -5.14 -12.61
CA LEU A 116 -0.15 -4.91 -12.42
C LEU A 116 -1.01 -5.83 -13.31
N GLU A 117 -0.61 -6.04 -14.56
CA GLU A 117 -1.31 -6.96 -15.48
C GLU A 117 -1.27 -8.40 -14.96
N GLN A 118 -0.12 -8.86 -14.43
CA GLN A 118 0.01 -10.16 -13.78
C GLN A 118 -0.87 -10.23 -12.52
N ALA A 119 -0.88 -9.17 -11.70
CA ALA A 119 -1.70 -9.12 -10.50
C ALA A 119 -3.20 -9.25 -10.82
N GLU A 120 -3.70 -8.61 -11.88
CA GLU A 120 -5.11 -8.73 -12.29
C GLU A 120 -5.53 -10.16 -12.67
N LYS A 121 -4.58 -10.99 -13.13
CA LYS A 121 -4.81 -12.39 -13.53
C LYS A 121 -4.55 -13.39 -12.39
N GLY A 122 -3.83 -12.96 -11.36
CA GLY A 122 -3.42 -13.82 -10.25
C GLY A 122 -4.50 -14.07 -9.22
N ASN A 123 -4.24 -15.04 -8.35
CA ASN A 123 -5.06 -15.38 -7.20
C ASN A 123 -4.17 -15.55 -5.96
N ASN A 124 -4.19 -14.56 -5.06
CA ASN A 124 -3.37 -14.61 -3.86
C ASN A 124 -3.72 -15.76 -2.91
N ALA A 125 -4.93 -16.35 -2.99
CA ALA A 125 -5.29 -17.50 -2.18
C ALA A 125 -4.36 -18.72 -2.40
N ASN A 126 -3.64 -18.76 -3.53
CA ASN A 126 -2.63 -19.80 -3.77
C ASN A 126 -1.39 -19.61 -2.90
N VAL A 127 -1.02 -18.38 -2.57
CA VAL A 127 0.26 -17.98 -1.94
C VAL A 127 0.08 -17.57 -0.48
N ASP A 128 -1.04 -16.93 -0.18
CA ASP A 128 -1.40 -16.40 1.13
C ASP A 128 -2.21 -17.40 1.94
N LYS A 129 -2.10 -17.30 3.26
CA LYS A 129 -3.02 -17.97 4.19
C LYS A 129 -4.19 -17.04 4.49
N LEU A 130 -5.40 -17.50 4.22
CA LEU A 130 -6.65 -16.78 4.47
C LEU A 130 -7.24 -17.17 5.84
N ILE A 131 -8.18 -16.38 6.35
CA ILE A 131 -8.92 -16.70 7.57
C ILE A 131 -9.69 -18.03 7.42
N GLY A 132 -10.24 -18.30 6.23
CA GLY A 132 -10.90 -19.56 5.91
C GLY A 132 -9.96 -20.77 5.96
N ASP A 133 -8.67 -20.60 5.66
CA ASP A 133 -7.68 -21.68 5.78
C ASP A 133 -7.39 -22.05 7.25
N ILE A 134 -7.66 -21.14 8.20
CA ILE A 134 -7.43 -21.34 9.63
C ILE A 134 -8.70 -21.85 10.32
N TYR A 135 -9.85 -21.26 10.01
CA TYR A 135 -11.10 -21.48 10.75
C TYR A 135 -12.17 -22.23 9.95
N GLY A 136 -12.01 -22.42 8.64
CA GLY A 136 -13.00 -23.06 7.76
C GLY A 136 -14.27 -22.23 7.49
N MET A 137 -14.41 -21.07 8.12
CA MET A 137 -15.59 -20.20 8.07
C MET A 137 -15.22 -18.76 8.40
N ASP A 138 -16.17 -17.84 8.25
CA ASP A 138 -16.02 -16.47 8.74
C ASP A 138 -15.73 -16.47 10.24
N TYR A 139 -14.75 -15.65 10.66
CA TYR A 139 -14.42 -15.50 12.07
C TYR A 139 -15.18 -14.31 12.67
N ASN A 140 -16.49 -14.54 12.84
CA ASN A 140 -17.47 -13.52 13.24
C ASN A 140 -17.19 -12.85 14.58
N ARG A 141 -16.47 -13.53 15.50
CA ARG A 141 -16.15 -12.98 16.83
C ARG A 141 -15.38 -11.66 16.77
N ILE A 142 -14.58 -11.46 15.72
CA ILE A 142 -13.79 -10.24 15.49
C ILE A 142 -14.08 -9.59 14.13
N GLY A 143 -15.18 -9.99 13.47
CA GLY A 143 -15.63 -9.37 12.21
C GLY A 143 -14.74 -9.66 11.00
N MET A 144 -14.06 -10.80 10.95
CA MET A 144 -13.19 -11.18 9.82
C MET A 144 -13.90 -12.14 8.86
N LYS A 145 -13.94 -11.79 7.57
CA LYS A 145 -14.40 -12.69 6.50
C LYS A 145 -13.38 -13.80 6.25
N MET A 146 -13.84 -14.99 5.86
CA MET A 146 -12.99 -16.12 5.51
C MET A 146 -12.03 -15.84 4.35
N THR A 147 -12.38 -14.90 3.48
CA THR A 147 -11.54 -14.46 2.34
C THR A 147 -10.48 -13.44 2.73
N ALA A 148 -10.49 -12.93 3.97
CA ALA A 148 -9.46 -11.99 4.42
C ALA A 148 -8.11 -12.69 4.53
N VAL A 149 -7.05 -12.02 4.08
CA VAL A 149 -5.68 -12.50 4.25
C VAL A 149 -5.32 -12.46 5.73
N ALA A 150 -4.98 -13.61 6.29
CA ALA A 150 -4.47 -13.74 7.65
C ALA A 150 -2.94 -13.60 7.67
N SER A 151 -2.25 -14.13 6.66
CA SER A 151 -0.79 -14.06 6.54
C SER A 151 -0.33 -14.16 5.09
N THR A 152 0.25 -13.07 4.59
CA THR A 152 0.79 -12.97 3.23
C THR A 152 1.99 -13.89 3.04
N PHE A 153 2.10 -14.58 1.90
CA PHE A 153 3.17 -15.55 1.56
C PHE A 153 3.33 -16.75 2.51
N CYS A 154 2.40 -16.97 3.44
CA CYS A 154 2.51 -18.04 4.43
C CYS A 154 2.56 -19.45 3.81
N LYS A 155 1.87 -19.67 2.68
CA LYS A 155 1.90 -20.98 2.00
C LYS A 155 3.27 -21.25 1.39
N ALA A 156 3.98 -20.22 0.93
CA ALA A 156 5.35 -20.35 0.45
C ALA A 156 6.31 -20.82 1.54
N PHE A 157 6.25 -20.17 2.72
CA PHE A 157 7.04 -20.60 3.88
C PHE A 157 6.72 -22.04 4.32
N SER A 158 5.44 -22.42 4.25
CA SER A 158 4.99 -23.75 4.69
C SER A 158 5.41 -24.88 3.73
N LEU A 159 5.62 -24.60 2.44
CA LEU A 159 6.11 -25.59 1.47
C LEU A 159 7.59 -25.95 1.71
N GLU A 160 8.41 -24.96 2.09
CA GLU A 160 9.83 -25.16 2.40
C GLU A 160 10.06 -25.97 3.69
N HIS A 161 9.09 -25.97 4.60
CA HIS A 161 9.19 -26.61 5.92
C HIS A 161 8.31 -27.87 6.07
N ARG A 162 7.87 -28.49 4.98
CA ARG A 162 7.18 -29.78 5.05
C ARG A 162 8.20 -30.86 5.50
N PRO A 163 8.00 -31.54 6.63
CA PRO A 163 8.76 -32.76 6.90
C PRO A 163 8.42 -33.77 5.80
N ASP A 164 9.43 -34.48 5.30
CA ASP A 164 9.40 -35.42 4.16
C ASP A 164 8.33 -36.55 4.25
N ALA A 165 7.50 -36.59 5.29
CA ALA A 165 6.55 -37.67 5.58
C ALA A 165 5.19 -37.59 4.85
N GLU A 166 4.85 -36.46 4.20
CA GLU A 166 3.56 -36.32 3.47
C GLU A 166 3.70 -36.36 1.94
N VAL A 167 4.90 -36.58 1.40
CA VAL A 167 5.16 -36.65 -0.05
C VAL A 167 4.74 -38.00 -0.66
N GLU A 168 4.43 -39.03 0.15
CA GLU A 168 4.15 -40.38 -0.37
C GLU A 168 2.71 -40.63 -0.88
N ALA A 169 1.81 -39.64 -0.90
CA ALA A 169 0.41 -39.86 -1.32
C ALA A 169 0.01 -39.28 -2.69
N GLN A 170 0.92 -38.67 -3.44
CA GLN A 170 0.67 -38.26 -4.84
C GLN A 170 1.90 -38.57 -5.70
N ASN A 171 1.91 -39.76 -6.29
CA ASN A 171 2.91 -40.23 -7.25
C ASN A 171 2.91 -39.39 -8.54
N ASP A 172 4.10 -39.32 -9.15
CA ASP A 172 4.48 -38.74 -10.45
C ASP A 172 4.57 -37.20 -10.52
N GLU A 173 5.64 -36.64 -9.98
CA GLU A 173 6.48 -35.61 -10.64
C GLU A 173 7.75 -35.37 -9.80
N ASN A 174 8.85 -34.95 -10.44
CA ASN A 174 10.20 -34.88 -9.88
C ASN A 174 10.28 -34.19 -8.50
N PRO A 175 11.16 -34.65 -7.58
CA PRO A 175 11.45 -33.96 -6.31
C PRO A 175 12.15 -32.59 -6.46
N ALA A 176 12.24 -32.04 -7.69
CA ALA A 176 12.76 -30.71 -7.99
C ALA A 176 11.65 -29.65 -8.18
N ASP A 177 10.39 -30.06 -8.32
CA ASP A 177 9.27 -29.12 -8.43
C ASP A 177 8.70 -28.83 -7.04
N ILE A 178 9.42 -28.01 -6.26
CA ILE A 178 8.74 -27.18 -5.24
C ILE A 178 7.63 -26.49 -6.01
N LYS A 179 6.36 -26.82 -5.72
CA LYS A 179 5.20 -26.28 -6.43
C LYS A 179 5.36 -24.77 -6.58
N SER A 180 5.82 -24.33 -7.75
CA SER A 180 6.25 -22.96 -7.94
C SER A 180 4.97 -22.13 -8.05
N PHE A 181 4.77 -21.19 -7.14
CA PHE A 181 3.67 -20.24 -7.29
C PHE A 181 3.83 -19.51 -8.61
N SER A 182 2.71 -19.27 -9.29
CA SER A 182 2.76 -18.53 -10.55
C SER A 182 3.18 -17.08 -10.28
N ASP A 183 3.91 -16.48 -11.22
CA ASP A 183 4.26 -15.05 -11.16
C ASP A 183 3.02 -14.17 -10.96
N ALA A 184 1.89 -14.54 -11.59
CA ALA A 184 0.60 -13.87 -11.42
C ALA A 184 0.11 -13.90 -9.96
N ASP A 185 0.17 -15.05 -9.29
CA ASP A 185 -0.26 -15.19 -7.90
C ASP A 185 0.66 -14.41 -6.94
N ILE A 186 1.96 -14.41 -7.20
CA ILE A 186 2.96 -13.63 -6.44
C ILE A 186 2.70 -12.14 -6.62
N CYS A 187 2.51 -11.68 -7.86
CA CYS A 187 2.15 -10.30 -8.18
C CYS A 187 0.87 -9.88 -7.47
N HIS A 188 -0.20 -10.69 -7.56
CA HIS A 188 -1.48 -10.38 -6.89
C HIS A 188 -1.31 -10.28 -5.37
N SER A 189 -0.67 -11.27 -4.75
CA SER A 189 -0.43 -11.29 -3.29
C SER A 189 0.33 -10.04 -2.83
N LEU A 190 1.43 -9.69 -3.51
CA LEU A 190 2.25 -8.58 -3.05
C LEU A 190 1.65 -7.20 -3.35
N VAL A 191 1.00 -7.03 -4.51
CA VAL A 191 0.21 -5.82 -4.81
C VAL A 191 -0.88 -5.65 -3.74
N PHE A 192 -1.66 -6.70 -3.47
CA PHE A 192 -2.69 -6.65 -2.42
C PHE A 192 -2.08 -6.30 -1.06
N ALA A 193 -0.99 -6.96 -0.65
CA ALA A 193 -0.36 -6.75 0.66
C ALA A 193 0.13 -5.32 0.87
N VAL A 194 0.84 -4.74 -0.11
CA VAL A 194 1.37 -3.38 -0.03
C VAL A 194 0.24 -2.36 0.05
N PHE A 195 -0.72 -2.41 -0.88
CA PHE A 195 -1.80 -1.42 -0.92
C PHE A 195 -2.82 -1.58 0.21
N ASN A 196 -3.07 -2.81 0.67
CA ASN A 196 -3.88 -3.04 1.87
C ASN A 196 -3.20 -2.51 3.14
N ASN A 197 -1.87 -2.68 3.27
CA ASN A 197 -1.10 -2.09 4.38
C ASN A 197 -1.16 -0.56 4.35
N ILE A 198 -1.02 0.05 3.17
CA ILE A 198 -1.15 1.51 3.00
C ILE A 198 -2.55 1.97 3.43
N GLY A 199 -3.61 1.28 3.00
CA GLY A 199 -5.00 1.59 3.40
C GLY A 199 -5.22 1.48 4.91
N GLN A 200 -4.60 0.49 5.57
CA GLN A 200 -4.65 0.33 7.03
C GLN A 200 -3.95 1.50 7.74
N LEU A 201 -2.73 1.85 7.32
CA LEU A 201 -1.97 2.97 7.90
C LEU A 201 -2.69 4.30 7.68
N ALA A 202 -3.24 4.53 6.48
CA ALA A 202 -4.03 5.71 6.18
C ALA A 202 -5.25 5.83 7.11
N THR A 203 -5.94 4.72 7.36
CA THR A 203 -7.08 4.68 8.29
C THR A 203 -6.65 5.01 9.72
N LEU A 204 -5.51 4.48 10.17
CA LEU A 204 -4.96 4.77 11.49
C LEU A 204 -4.62 6.26 11.65
N HIS A 205 -3.90 6.84 10.68
CA HIS A 205 -3.57 8.27 10.69
C HIS A 205 -4.83 9.14 10.61
N SER A 206 -5.79 8.81 9.76
CA SER A 206 -7.07 9.51 9.67
C SER A 206 -7.85 9.52 10.99
N ARG A 207 -7.78 8.43 11.79
CA ARG A 207 -8.36 8.41 13.13
C ARG A 207 -7.62 9.29 14.12
N ILE A 208 -6.29 9.22 14.14
CA ILE A 208 -5.44 10.03 15.04
C ILE A 208 -5.66 11.54 14.79
N HIS A 209 -5.76 11.94 13.53
CA HIS A 209 -5.85 13.34 13.12
C HIS A 209 -7.28 13.82 12.82
N GLY A 210 -8.29 12.98 13.06
CA GLY A 210 -9.70 13.36 12.94
C GLY A 210 -10.18 13.63 11.51
N ASN A 211 -9.54 13.05 10.49
CA ASN A 211 -9.93 13.25 9.09
C ASN A 211 -11.08 12.31 8.70
N PRO A 212 -12.19 12.80 8.12
CA PRO A 212 -13.24 11.93 7.60
C PRO A 212 -12.90 11.34 6.21
N ASP A 213 -12.24 12.13 5.37
CA ASP A 213 -11.90 11.77 3.99
C ASP A 213 -10.39 11.56 3.81
N ILE A 214 -10.06 10.53 3.02
CA ILE A 214 -8.70 10.10 2.70
C ILE A 214 -8.54 10.11 1.18
N TYR A 215 -7.57 10.89 0.68
CA TYR A 215 -7.23 11.00 -0.73
C TYR A 215 -5.90 10.32 -1.00
N PHE A 216 -5.89 9.31 -1.85
CA PHE A 216 -4.68 8.64 -2.34
C PHE A 216 -4.25 9.24 -3.68
N THR A 217 -2.98 9.57 -3.80
CA THR A 217 -2.37 10.15 -5.01
C THR A 217 -0.98 9.58 -5.23
N GLY A 218 -0.35 9.98 -6.34
CA GLY A 218 1.02 9.60 -6.69
C GLY A 218 1.10 8.65 -7.88
N PRO A 219 2.32 8.44 -8.41
CA PRO A 219 2.52 7.71 -9.66
C PRO A 219 2.14 6.22 -9.57
N TYR A 220 2.09 5.63 -8.38
CA TYR A 220 1.79 4.20 -8.22
C TYR A 220 0.28 3.88 -8.14
N VAL A 221 -0.61 4.87 -8.08
CA VAL A 221 -2.08 4.62 -8.07
C VAL A 221 -2.76 4.89 -9.43
N GLN A 222 -1.96 5.11 -10.47
CA GLN A 222 -2.48 5.49 -11.78
C GLN A 222 -3.08 4.28 -12.50
N ASN A 223 -4.26 4.47 -13.09
CA ASN A 223 -4.91 3.63 -14.10
C ASN A 223 -5.05 2.12 -13.80
N CYS A 224 -5.19 1.72 -12.53
CA CYS A 224 -5.40 0.31 -12.18
C CYS A 224 -6.63 0.13 -11.27
N GLN A 225 -7.64 -0.56 -11.78
CA GLN A 225 -8.89 -0.81 -11.06
C GLN A 225 -8.66 -1.64 -9.80
N LEU A 226 -7.73 -2.59 -9.83
CA LEU A 226 -7.35 -3.39 -8.67
C LEU A 226 -6.88 -2.51 -7.51
N LEU A 227 -6.10 -1.47 -7.78
CA LEU A 227 -5.59 -0.56 -6.76
C LEU A 227 -6.68 0.31 -6.14
N ILE A 228 -7.58 0.86 -6.97
CA ILE A 228 -8.72 1.66 -6.52
C ILE A 228 -9.59 0.82 -5.57
N ARG A 229 -9.93 -0.41 -5.99
CA ARG A 229 -10.72 -1.35 -5.19
C ARG A 229 -10.02 -1.68 -3.88
N THR A 230 -8.74 -2.05 -3.93
CA THR A 230 -7.97 -2.46 -2.75
C THR A 230 -7.89 -1.36 -1.71
N LEU A 231 -7.53 -0.13 -2.11
CA LEU A 231 -7.42 1.01 -1.20
C LEU A 231 -8.77 1.38 -0.58
N CYS A 232 -9.83 1.48 -1.39
CA CYS A 232 -11.16 1.84 -0.89
C CYS A 232 -11.74 0.76 0.03
N ILE A 233 -11.60 -0.52 -0.33
CA ILE A 233 -12.05 -1.64 0.51
C ILE A 233 -11.25 -1.67 1.82
N ALA A 234 -9.93 -1.49 1.78
CA ALA A 234 -9.09 -1.46 2.98
C ALA A 234 -9.54 -0.35 3.94
N VAL A 235 -9.73 0.88 3.45
CA VAL A 235 -10.21 1.99 4.28
C VAL A 235 -11.59 1.69 4.85
N ARG A 236 -12.55 1.24 4.02
CA ARG A 236 -13.90 0.88 4.50
C ARG A 236 -13.84 -0.22 5.57
N TYR A 237 -13.01 -1.23 5.38
CA TYR A 237 -12.85 -2.36 6.29
C TYR A 237 -12.27 -1.92 7.63
N TYR A 238 -11.08 -1.29 7.63
CA TYR A 238 -10.40 -0.90 8.87
C TYR A 238 -11.10 0.26 9.60
N SER A 239 -11.86 1.09 8.88
CA SER A 239 -12.66 2.16 9.46
C SER A 239 -14.06 1.72 9.90
N GLN A 240 -14.50 0.50 9.56
CA GLN A 240 -15.90 0.06 9.71
C GLN A 240 -16.89 0.99 8.99
N GLY A 241 -16.47 1.56 7.86
CA GLY A 241 -17.27 2.49 7.05
C GLY A 241 -17.30 3.94 7.56
N GLU A 242 -16.59 4.26 8.65
CA GLU A 242 -16.52 5.62 9.20
C GLU A 242 -15.77 6.59 8.28
N LYS A 243 -14.75 6.10 7.55
CA LYS A 243 -13.89 6.92 6.71
C LYS A 243 -14.17 6.67 5.23
N LYS A 244 -13.98 7.70 4.40
CA LYS A 244 -14.15 7.60 2.95
C LYS A 244 -12.79 7.68 2.26
N ALA A 245 -12.64 6.88 1.21
CA ALA A 245 -11.44 6.80 0.41
C ALA A 245 -11.69 7.27 -1.01
N HIS A 246 -10.76 8.06 -1.53
CA HIS A 246 -10.79 8.64 -2.86
C HIS A 246 -9.42 8.43 -3.51
N VAL A 247 -9.38 7.97 -4.76
CA VAL A 247 -8.14 7.68 -5.48
C VAL A 247 -8.03 8.61 -6.68
N VAL A 248 -6.95 9.39 -6.72
CA VAL A 248 -6.65 10.37 -7.75
C VAL A 248 -5.81 9.71 -8.84
N VAL A 249 -6.42 9.47 -9.99
CA VAL A 249 -5.88 8.67 -11.10
C VAL A 249 -5.27 9.53 -12.20
N ASN A 250 -5.61 10.81 -12.25
CA ASN A 250 -4.98 11.79 -13.12
C ASN A 250 -5.06 13.14 -12.42
N GLN A 251 -3.93 13.85 -12.31
CA GLN A 251 -3.90 15.15 -11.65
C GLN A 251 -4.39 16.30 -12.55
N GLY A 252 -4.69 16.03 -13.83
CA GLY A 252 -5.03 17.06 -14.80
C GLY A 252 -3.83 17.98 -15.10
N GLN A 253 -4.01 18.96 -16.00
CA GLN A 253 -3.02 20.03 -16.12
C GLN A 253 -3.02 20.83 -14.82
N ALA A 254 -1.84 21.04 -14.23
CA ALA A 254 -1.67 21.89 -13.06
C ALA A 254 -2.29 23.27 -13.36
N ALA A 255 -3.29 23.66 -12.58
CA ALA A 255 -3.70 25.06 -12.55
C ALA A 255 -2.52 25.84 -11.96
N ASP A 256 -1.84 26.59 -12.81
CA ASP A 256 -0.76 27.50 -12.43
C ASP A 256 -1.32 28.46 -11.37
N LEU A 257 -0.89 28.32 -10.11
CA LEU A 257 -1.28 29.20 -9.01
C LEU A 257 -0.51 30.53 -9.08
N SER A 258 -0.45 31.13 -10.28
CA SER A 258 0.12 32.45 -10.51
C SER A 258 -0.92 33.38 -11.13
N THR A 259 -1.75 33.97 -10.27
CA THR A 259 -2.37 35.29 -10.50
C THR A 259 -2.63 35.96 -9.17
#